data_AF-A0A9D1HAE1-F1
#
_entry.id   AF-A0A9D1HAE1-F1
#
_cell.length_a   1.000
_cell.length_b   1.000
_cell.length_c   1.000
_cell.angle_alpha   90.00
_cell.angle_beta   90.00
_cell.angle_gamma   90.00
#
_symmetry.space_group_name_H-M   'P 1'
#
loop_
_entity.id
_entity.type
_entity.pdbx_description
1 polymer ?
#
loop_
_entity_poly.entity_id
_entity_poly.type
_entity_poly.pdbx_seq_one_letter_code
_entity_poly.pdbx_strand_id
1 'polypeptide(L)'
;MYQNPAGPVFDPREKDRQVMSVSDWFVTQLLMIIPLVNLILLIVWAVSSTGNRNRANWAKASLIWMAIVVVLYILIFVIIFATASSISDISDW
;
A
#
# COMPACT_ATOMS: atom_id res chain seq x y z
N MET A 1 -27.95 -27.08 -24.01
CA MET A 1 -26.60 -26.67 -23.57
C MET A 1 -26.08 -25.72 -24.63
N TYR A 2 -26.10 -24.40 -24.40
CA TYR A 2 -25.55 -23.44 -25.36
C TYR A 2 -24.03 -23.66 -25.41
N GLN A 3 -23.53 -24.30 -26.47
CA GLN A 3 -22.12 -24.23 -26.82
C GLN A 3 -21.83 -22.77 -27.17
N ASN A 4 -20.89 -22.14 -26.47
CA ASN A 4 -20.38 -20.85 -26.87
C ASN A 4 -19.69 -21.03 -28.25
N PRO A 5 -20.19 -20.42 -29.34
CA PRO A 5 -19.63 -20.62 -30.68
C PRO A 5 -18.33 -19.84 -30.92
N ALA A 6 -17.96 -18.94 -30.00
CA ALA A 6 -16.64 -18.33 -29.99
C ALA A 6 -15.69 -19.24 -29.19
N GLY A 7 -14.60 -19.67 -29.82
CA GLY A 7 -13.49 -20.32 -29.12
C GLY A 7 -12.93 -19.45 -27.99
N PRO A 8 -11.91 -19.93 -27.23
CA PRO A 8 -11.33 -19.17 -26.13
C PRO A 8 -11.02 -17.73 -26.56
N VAL A 9 -11.68 -16.75 -25.96
CA VAL A 9 -11.40 -15.33 -26.23
C VAL A 9 -10.04 -15.06 -25.60
N PHE A 10 -9.00 -14.97 -26.44
CA PHE A 10 -7.68 -14.55 -26.00
C PHE A 10 -7.76 -13.06 -25.61
N ASP A 11 -7.91 -12.78 -24.32
CA ASP A 11 -7.74 -11.42 -23.79
C ASP A 11 -6.27 -11.25 -23.35
N PRO A 12 -5.48 -10.40 -24.04
CA PRO A 12 -4.10 -10.12 -23.64
C PRO A 12 -3.96 -9.61 -22.21
N ARG A 13 -5.04 -9.02 -21.65
CA ARG A 13 -5.09 -8.48 -20.28
C ARG A 13 -5.40 -9.54 -19.24
N GLU A 14 -5.67 -10.78 -19.63
CA GLU A 14 -5.93 -11.87 -18.70
C GLU A 14 -4.73 -12.10 -17.79
N LYS A 15 -3.52 -12.05 -18.35
CA LYS A 15 -2.25 -12.17 -17.60
C LYS A 15 -2.13 -11.13 -16.48
N ASP A 16 -2.60 -9.91 -16.73
CA ASP A 16 -2.56 -8.81 -15.74
C ASP A 16 -3.63 -8.94 -14.66
N ARG A 17 -4.69 -9.75 -14.89
CA ARG A 17 -5.76 -10.01 -13.92
C ARG A 17 -5.62 -11.32 -13.18
N GLN A 18 -4.62 -12.14 -13.50
CA GLN A 18 -4.38 -13.40 -12.81
C GLN A 18 -4.27 -13.19 -11.29
N VAL A 19 -4.87 -14.08 -10.51
CA VAL A 19 -4.74 -14.05 -9.06
C VAL A 19 -3.28 -14.36 -8.71
N MET A 20 -2.67 -13.52 -7.87
CA MET A 20 -1.32 -13.76 -7.38
C MET A 20 -1.30 -14.97 -6.44
N SER A 21 -0.29 -15.81 -6.59
CA SER A 21 -0.10 -16.96 -5.70
C SER A 21 0.37 -16.52 -4.31
N VAL A 22 0.28 -17.42 -3.33
CA VAL A 22 0.77 -17.16 -1.97
C VAL A 22 2.28 -16.88 -1.97
N SER A 23 3.06 -17.57 -2.81
CA SER A 23 4.49 -17.31 -2.96
C SER A 23 4.80 -15.92 -3.51
N ASP A 24 3.99 -15.41 -4.44
CA ASP A 24 4.16 -14.06 -4.97
C ASP A 24 3.90 -13.01 -3.89
N TRP A 25 2.87 -13.23 -3.07
CA TRP A 25 2.58 -12.38 -1.91
C TRP A 25 3.69 -12.45 -0.86
N PHE A 26 4.22 -13.64 -0.59
CA PHE A 26 5.32 -13.82 0.36
C PHE A 26 6.56 -13.01 -0.06
N VAL A 27 6.98 -13.09 -1.32
CA VAL A 27 8.08 -12.27 -1.85
C VAL A 27 7.76 -10.79 -1.77
N THR A 28 6.52 -10.40 -2.08
CA THR A 28 6.07 -9.01 -1.97
C THR A 28 6.24 -8.50 -0.54
N GLN A 29 5.82 -9.28 0.47
CA GLN A 29 5.98 -8.91 1.88
C GLN A 29 7.44 -8.89 2.33
N LEU A 30 8.28 -9.81 1.84
CA LEU A 30 9.71 -9.82 2.15
C LEU A 30 10.39 -8.52 1.70
N LEU A 31 10.03 -8.00 0.52
CA LEU A 31 10.53 -6.72 0.01
C LEU A 31 10.07 -5.53 0.86
N MET A 32 8.91 -5.62 1.52
CA MET A 32 8.39 -4.56 2.39
C MET A 32 9.18 -4.37 3.67
N ILE A 33 9.96 -5.39 4.10
CA ILE A 33 10.79 -5.33 5.31
C ILE A 33 11.90 -4.29 5.15
N ILE A 34 12.37 -4.05 3.92
CA ILE A 34 13.43 -3.08 3.63
C ILE A 34 12.77 -1.68 3.48
N PRO A 35 12.96 -0.74 4.42
CA PRO A 35 12.13 0.46 4.51
C PRO A 35 12.17 1.36 3.27
N LEU A 36 13.37 1.60 2.71
CA LEU A 36 13.54 2.46 1.53
C LEU A 36 13.05 1.79 0.25
N VAL A 37 13.32 0.48 0.11
CA VAL A 37 12.90 -0.29 -1.07
C VAL A 37 11.38 -0.46 -1.09
N ASN A 38 10.76 -0.67 0.08
CA ASN A 38 9.32 -0.73 0.26
C ASN A 38 8.63 0.50 -0.34
N LEU A 39 9.02 1.71 0.07
CA LEU A 39 8.39 2.94 -0.39
C LEU A 39 8.54 3.13 -1.91
N ILE A 40 9.74 2.91 -2.44
CA ILE A 40 10.00 3.03 -3.88
C ILE A 40 9.16 2.03 -4.67
N LEU A 41 9.12 0.75 -4.24
CA LEU A 41 8.34 -0.29 -4.91
C LEU A 41 6.84 -0.02 -4.85
N LEU A 42 6.33 0.47 -3.71
CA LEU A 42 4.92 0.85 -3.59
C LEU A 42 4.55 1.94 -4.58
N ILE A 43 5.39 2.97 -4.73
CA ILE A 43 5.14 4.05 -5.71
C ILE A 43 5.22 3.50 -7.14
N VAL A 44 6.27 2.72 -7.46
CA VAL A 44 6.45 2.11 -8.78
C VAL A 44 5.26 1.23 -9.14
N TRP A 45 4.79 0.36 -8.23
CA TRP A 45 3.64 -0.51 -8.49
C TRP A 45 2.31 0.24 -8.51
N ALA A 46 2.16 1.31 -7.73
CA ALA A 46 0.96 2.13 -7.75
C ALA A 46 0.78 2.88 -9.09
N VAL A 47 1.89 3.31 -9.70
CA VAL A 47 1.88 4.09 -10.96
C VAL A 47 2.08 3.18 -12.19
N SER A 48 2.56 1.96 -12.02
CA SER A 48 2.75 1.02 -13.14
C SER A 48 1.43 0.71 -13.86
N SER A 49 1.44 0.89 -15.17
CA SER A 49 0.38 0.44 -16.08
C SER A 49 0.55 -1.02 -16.54
N THR A 50 1.68 -1.64 -16.19
CA THR A 50 2.07 -2.99 -16.61
C THR A 50 2.13 -3.96 -15.43
N GLY A 51 1.71 -5.21 -15.67
CA GLY A 51 1.77 -6.29 -14.69
C GLY A 51 0.48 -6.49 -13.89
N ASN A 52 0.59 -7.23 -12.78
CA ASN A 52 -0.57 -7.71 -12.04
C ASN A 52 -1.35 -6.59 -11.34
N ARG A 53 -2.61 -6.43 -11.72
CA ARG A 53 -3.52 -5.39 -11.24
C ARG A 53 -3.86 -5.53 -9.75
N ASN A 54 -3.81 -6.74 -9.19
CA ASN A 54 -4.01 -6.96 -7.75
C ASN A 54 -2.89 -6.29 -6.94
N ARG A 55 -1.64 -6.40 -7.39
CA ARG A 55 -0.48 -5.76 -6.73
C ARG A 55 -0.52 -4.24 -6.84
N ALA A 56 -0.88 -3.71 -8.02
CA ALA A 56 -0.98 -2.28 -8.22
C ALA A 56 -2.07 -1.65 -7.33
N ASN A 57 -3.24 -2.30 -7.21
CA ASN A 57 -4.31 -1.83 -6.33
C ASN A 57 -3.92 -1.92 -4.85
N TRP A 58 -3.27 -3.01 -4.44
CA TRP A 58 -2.74 -3.13 -3.09
C TRP A 58 -1.72 -2.04 -2.79
N ALA A 59 -0.79 -1.75 -3.71
CA ALA A 59 0.21 -0.70 -3.53
C ALA A 59 -0.43 0.69 -3.32
N LYS A 60 -1.48 1.02 -4.10
CA LYS A 60 -2.26 2.26 -3.91
C LYS A 60 -2.92 2.31 -2.52
N ALA A 61 -3.54 1.22 -2.09
CA ALA A 61 -4.16 1.15 -0.77
C ALA A 61 -3.13 1.28 0.36
N SER A 62 -1.97 0.64 0.23
CA SER A 62 -0.86 0.74 1.19
C SER A 62 -0.33 2.17 1.32
N LEU A 63 -0.20 2.92 0.21
CA LEU A 63 0.20 4.32 0.24
C LEU A 63 -0.85 5.21 0.96
N ILE A 64 -2.14 4.96 0.74
CA ILE A 64 -3.22 5.68 1.44
C ILE A 64 -3.16 5.38 2.94
N TRP A 65 -3.02 4.12 3.33
CA TRP A 65 -2.85 3.75 4.74
C TRP A 65 -1.62 4.38 5.38
N MET A 66 -0.50 4.40 4.66
CA MET A 66 0.73 5.06 5.12
C MET A 66 0.50 6.55 5.35
N ALA A 67 -0.16 7.24 4.42
CA ALA A 67 -0.50 8.66 4.58
C ALA A 67 -1.41 8.91 5.79
N ILE A 68 -2.43 8.06 6.00
CA ILE A 68 -3.31 8.14 7.17
C ILE A 68 -2.51 7.98 8.46
N VAL A 69 -1.66 6.96 8.54
CA VAL A 69 -0.83 6.68 9.71
C VAL A 69 0.11 7.85 10.00
N VAL A 70 0.77 8.42 8.98
CA VAL A 70 1.63 9.60 9.13
C VAL A 70 0.85 10.79 9.69
N VAL A 71 -0.34 11.08 9.16
CA VAL A 71 -1.20 12.16 9.67
C VAL A 71 -1.58 11.93 11.14
N LEU A 72 -1.99 10.71 11.49
CA LEU A 72 -2.32 10.37 12.88
C LEU A 72 -1.11 10.53 13.82
N TYR A 73 0.08 10.11 13.41
CA TYR A 73 1.31 10.30 14.20
C TYR A 73 1.61 11.78 14.42
N ILE A 74 1.46 12.62 13.39
CA ILE A 74 1.66 14.07 13.51
C ILE A 74 0.66 14.66 14.49
N LEU A 75 -0.63 14.31 14.40
CA LEU A 75 -1.66 14.81 15.31
C LEU A 75 -1.38 14.43 16.76
N ILE A 76 -1.05 13.15 17.01
CA ILE A 76 -0.71 12.66 18.34
C ILE A 76 0.53 13.36 18.88
N PHE A 77 1.58 13.52 18.05
CA PHE A 77 2.80 14.20 18.42
C PHE A 77 2.55 15.66 18.83
N VAL A 78 1.75 16.40 18.06
CA VAL A 78 1.38 17.79 18.37
C VAL A 78 0.61 17.86 19.69
N ILE A 79 -0.35 16.96 19.91
CA ILE A 79 -1.13 16.93 21.17
C ILE A 79 -0.21 16.68 22.36
N ILE A 80 0.66 15.66 22.30
CA ILE A 80 1.58 15.32 23.39
C ILE A 80 2.57 16.45 23.65
N PHE A 81 3.12 17.07 22.60
CA PHE A 81 4.08 18.15 22.74
C PHE A 81 3.44 19.42 23.34
N ALA A 82 2.22 19.75 22.91
CA ALA A 82 1.48 20.91 23.44
C ALA A 82 1.07 20.71 24.91
N THR A 83 0.64 19.51 25.30
CA THR A 83 0.30 19.23 26.71
C THR A 83 1.53 19.17 27.59
N ALA A 84 2.64 18.58 27.11
CA ALA A 84 3.89 18.53 27.86
C ALA A 84 4.46 19.93 28.14
N SER A 85 4.47 20.82 27.14
CA SER A 85 4.89 22.23 27.31
C SER A 85 3.99 22.99 28.28
N SER A 86 2.68 22.78 28.20
CA SER A 86 1.74 23.40 29.16
C SER A 86 1.99 22.94 30.60
N ILE A 87 2.40 21.69 30.82
CA ILE A 87 2.72 21.15 32.16
C ILE A 87 4.03 21.72 32.68
N SER A 88 5.07 21.86 31.83
CA SER A 88 6.35 22.44 32.26
C SER A 88 6.20 23.89 32.71
N ASP A 89 5.37 24.68 32.03
CA ASP A 89 5.12 26.08 32.44
C ASP A 89 4.46 26.18 33.82
N ILE A 90 3.71 25.14 34.23
CA ILE A 90 3.07 25.04 35.56
C ILE A 90 4.03 24.45 36.61
N SER A 91 5.14 23.81 36.25
CA SER A 91 6.08 23.33 37.28
C SER A 91 7.05 24.41 37.77
N ASP A 92 7.12 25.54 37.07
CA ASP A 92 8.16 26.55 37.24
C ASP A 92 7.77 27.71 38.20
N TRP A 93 6.65 27.60 38.94
CA TRP A 93 6.18 28.60 39.94
C TRP A 93 6.30 28.17 41.40
#